data_AF-A0A3B8HCF1-F1
#
_entry.id   AF-A0A3B8HCF1-F1
#
_cell.length_a   1.000
_cell.length_b   1.000
_cell.length_c   1.000
_cell.angle_alpha   90.00
_cell.angle_beta   90.00
_cell.angle_gamma   90.00
#
_symmetry.space_group_name_H-M   'P 1'
#
loop_
_entity.id
_entity.type
_entity.pdbx_description
1 polymer ?
#
loop_
_entity_poly.entity_id
_entity_poly.type
_entity_poly.pdbx_seq_one_letter_code
_entity_poly.pdbx_strand_id
1 'polypeptide(L)' 'MLVLAGDIGGTSARLAHFKAEGEKLEVVSQEVYPSRQFSG' A
#
# COMPACT_ATOMS: atom_id res chain seq x y z
N MET A 1 -15.91 -4.68 3.26
CA MET A 1 -15.58 -4.02 1.97
C MET A 1 -14.08 -4.14 1.72
N LEU A 2 -13.61 -4.27 0.48
CA LEU A 2 -12.18 -4.25 0.18
C LEU A 2 -11.77 -2.82 -0.23
N VAL A 3 -10.69 -2.31 0.37
CA VAL A 3 -10.15 -0.97 0.11
C VAL A 3 -8.70 -1.13 -0.34
N LEU A 4 -8.30 -0.44 -1.41
CA LEU A 4 -6.90 -0.33 -1.82
C LEU A 4 -6.38 1.04 -1.43
N ALA A 5 -5.30 1.10 -0.67
CA ALA A 5 -4.60 2.34 -0.35
C ALA A 5 -3.17 2.33 -0.90
N GLY A 6 -2.72 3.50 -1.36
CA GLY A 6 -1.38 3.73 -1.87
C GLY A 6 -0.65 4.79 -1.08
N ASP A 7 0.63 4.54 -0.80
CA ASP A 7 1.58 5.48 -0.21
C ASP A 7 2.75 5.66 -1.18
N ILE A 8 3.08 6.91 -1.51
CA ILE A 8 4.12 7.26 -2.47
C ILE A 8 5.24 7.98 -1.73
N GLY A 9 6.38 7.30 -1.59
CA GLY A 9 7.62 7.86 -1.05
C GLY A 9 8.65 8.20 -2.13
N GLY A 10 9.77 8.80 -1.73
CA GLY A 10 10.84 9.17 -2.66
C GLY A 10 11.58 7.96 -3.27
N THR A 11 11.78 6.90 -2.49
CA THR A 11 12.55 5.70 -2.88
C THR A 11 11.71 4.48 -3.20
N SER A 12 10.46 4.45 -2.73
CA SER A 12 9.51 3.36 -3.00
C SER A 12 8.08 3.84 -2.91
N ALA A 13 7.18 3.09 -3.55
CA ALA A 13 5.75 3.19 -3.37
C ALA A 13 5.23 1.90 -2.71
N ARG A 14 4.19 2.01 -1.90
CA ARG A 14 3.55 0.88 -1.23
C ARG A 14 2.07 0.82 -1.59
N LEU A 15 1.59 -0.37 -1.89
CA LEU A 15 0.17 -0.67 -2.07
C LEU A 15 -0.26 -1.63 -0.96
N ALA A 16 -1.39 -1.37 -0.34
CA ALA A 16 -1.97 -2.24 0.67
C ALA A 16 -3.47 -2.44 0.45
N HIS A 17 -3.91 -3.69 0.49
CA HIS A 17 -5.31 -4.07 0.51
C HIS A 17 -5.77 -4.16 1.96
N PHE A 18 -6.90 -3.52 2.25
CA PHE A 18 -7.54 -3.55 3.55
C PHE A 18 -8.92 -4.16 3.45
N LYS A 19 -9.26 -5.00 4.42
CA LYS A 19 -10.63 -5.37 4.70
C LYS A 19 -11.20 -4.34 5.67
N ALA A 20 -12.22 -3.61 5.21
CA ALA A 20 -12.97 -2.68 6.02
C ALA A 20 -14.20 -3.37 6.63
N GLU A 21 -14.28 -3.36 7.96
CA GLU A 21 -15.39 -3.87 8.77
C GLU A 21 -15.83 -2.80 9.78
N GLY A 22 -16.93 -2.11 9.46
CA GLY A 22 -17.34 -0.92 10.20
C GLY A 22 -16.26 0.16 10.12
N GLU A 23 -15.80 0.63 11.29
CA GLU A 23 -14.73 1.64 11.42
C GLU A 23 -13.32 1.03 11.50
N LYS A 24 -13.21 -0.31 11.38
CA LYS A 24 -11.93 -1.01 11.45
C LYS A 24 -11.37 -1.30 10.06
N LEU A 25 -10.05 -1.16 9.95
CA LEU A 25 -9.28 -1.56 8.78
C LEU A 25 -8.30 -2.66 9.20
N GLU A 26 -8.36 -3.80 8.52
CA GLU A 26 -7.41 -4.90 8.67
C GLU A 26 -6.59 -5.04 7.38
N VAL A 27 -5.26 -5.11 7.49
CA VAL A 27 -4.39 -5.33 6.32
C VAL A 27 -4.54 -6.78 5.86
N VAL A 28 -4.91 -6.98 4.60
CA VAL A 28 -5.03 -8.29 3.97
C VAL A 28 -3.76 -8.65 3.21
N SER A 29 -3.20 -7.67 2.48
CA SER A 29 -1.93 -7.83 1.78
C SER A 29 -1.26 -6.48 1.59
N GLN A 30 0.07 -6.51 1.43
CA GLN A 30 0.86 -5.32 1.16
C GLN A 30 2.02 -5.67 0.23
N GLU A 31 2.29 -4.79 -0.72
CA GLU A 31 3.43 -4.87 -1.63
C GLU A 31 4.18 -3.54 -1.66
N VAL A 32 5.50 -3.62 -1.81
CA VAL A 32 6.39 -2.46 -1.92
C VAL A 32 7.09 -2.53 -3.27
N TYR A 33 7.02 -1.44 -4.01
CA TYR A 33 7.63 -1.28 -5.33
C TYR A 33 8.73 -0.22 -5.24
N PRO A 34 9.97 -0.52 -5.65
CA PRO A 34 11.03 0.48 -5.68
C PRO A 34 10.69 1.58 -6.70
N SER A 35 11.04 2.82 -6.37
CA SER A 35 10.89 3.96 -7.28
C SER A 35 11.78 3.74 -8.50
N ARG A 36 11.24 3.95 -9.71
CA ARG A 36 12.00 3.83 -10.96
C ARG A 36 13.22 4.74 -11.01
N GLN A 37 13.10 5.94 -10.42
CA GLN A 37 14.17 6.94 -10.35
C GLN A 37 15.23 6.64 -9.29
N PHE A 38 14.94 5.71 -8.35
CA PHE A 38 15.86 5.24 -7.32
C PHE A 38 16.24 3.77 -7.62
N SER A 39 16.80 3.55 -8.80
CA SER A 39 17.57 2.34 -9.10
C SER A 39 19.04 2.74 -8.95
N GLY A 40 19.69 2.24 -7.90
CA GLY A 40 21.13 2.43 -7.69
C GLY A 40 21.96 1.81 -8.80
#